data_AF-A0A1D2YS69-F1
#
_entry.id   AF-A0A1D2YS69-F1
#
_cell.length_a   1.000
_cell.length_b   1.000
_cell.length_c   1.000
_cell.angle_alpha   90.00
_cell.angle_beta   90.00
_cell.angle_gamma   90.00
#
_symmetry.space_group_name_H-M   'P 1'
#
loop_
_entity.id
_entity.type
_entity.pdbx_description
1 polymer ?
#
loop_
_entity_poly.entity_id
_entity_poly.type
_entity_poly.pdbx_seq_one_letter_code
_entity_poly.pdbx_strand_id
1 'polypeptide(L)'
;MKKNNGELVVYYTFGTSQLYSDEGLTWQGSENREENKYILYGVINNPRIKQVIIKGDNYKEARIIDTEGDKRIWYFLQKDSFKQPIRIYGLSIDGE
;
A
#
# COMPACT_ATOMS: atom_id res chain seq x y z
N MET A 1 13.74 -9.34 24.57
CA MET A 1 13.63 -8.61 23.28
C MET A 1 12.27 -8.93 22.67
N LYS A 2 11.37 -7.96 22.55
CA LYS A 2 10.07 -8.15 21.87
C LYS A 2 10.36 -8.28 20.37
N LYS A 3 9.99 -9.41 19.77
CA LYS A 3 9.99 -9.58 18.31
C LYS A 3 8.92 -8.61 17.77
N ASN A 4 9.33 -7.61 17.00
CA ASN A 4 8.40 -6.79 16.24
C ASN A 4 7.90 -7.68 15.08
N ASN A 5 6.71 -8.27 15.25
CA ASN A 5 6.04 -9.04 14.21
C ASN A 5 5.80 -8.11 13.01
N GLY A 6 6.12 -8.60 11.81
CA GLY A 6 6.47 -7.84 10.59
C GLY A 6 5.35 -7.05 9.91
N GLU A 7 4.67 -6.18 10.64
CA GLU A 7 3.69 -5.25 10.12
C GLU A 7 4.33 -3.89 9.89
N LEU A 8 4.34 -3.47 8.63
CA LEU A 8 4.71 -2.10 8.26
C LEU A 8 3.45 -1.27 8.06
N VAL A 9 3.34 -0.13 8.77
CA VAL A 9 2.17 0.74 8.70
C VAL A 9 2.56 2.09 8.12
N VAL A 10 2.00 2.43 6.96
CA VAL A 10 2.16 3.73 6.35
C VAL A 10 0.82 4.47 6.29
N TYR A 11 0.83 5.77 6.57
CA TYR A 11 -0.35 6.61 6.58
C TYR A 11 -0.49 7.38 5.27
N TYR A 12 -1.62 7.17 4.58
CA TYR A 12 -2.01 7.95 3.41
C TYR A 12 -2.81 9.19 3.84
N THR A 13 -2.36 10.36 3.39
CA THR A 13 -3.11 11.62 3.46
C THR A 13 -3.18 12.23 2.06
N PHE A 14 -4.29 12.86 1.71
CA PHE A 14 -4.40 13.48 0.38
C PHE A 14 -3.31 14.51 0.13
N GLY A 15 -2.77 14.52 -1.09
CA GLY A 15 -1.76 15.48 -1.49
C GLY A 15 -0.36 15.23 -0.90
N THR A 16 -0.20 14.18 -0.09
CA THR A 16 1.12 13.67 0.27
C THR A 16 1.44 12.44 -0.57
N SER A 17 2.73 12.16 -0.75
CA SER A 17 3.20 10.93 -1.38
C SER A 17 4.47 10.52 -0.66
N GLN A 18 4.69 9.22 -0.55
CA GLN A 18 5.94 8.71 -0.03
C GLN A 18 6.66 7.98 -1.16
N LEU A 19 7.29 8.78 -2.03
CA LEU A 19 8.08 8.27 -3.15
C LEU A 19 9.32 7.47 -2.69
N TYR A 20 9.79 7.72 -1.46
CA TYR A 20 10.92 7.05 -0.84
C TYR A 20 10.56 6.65 0.59
N SER A 21 10.83 5.38 0.92
CA SER A 21 10.47 4.81 2.20
C SER A 21 11.58 3.83 2.62
N ASP A 22 12.27 4.13 3.71
CA ASP A 22 13.24 3.23 4.34
C ASP A 22 12.58 1.93 4.85
N GLU A 23 11.26 1.98 4.97
CA GLU A 23 10.40 0.90 5.39
C GLU A 23 10.09 -0.10 4.26
N GLY A 24 10.42 0.25 3.01
CA GLY A 24 10.37 -0.65 1.85
C GLY A 24 8.99 -0.82 1.21
N LEU A 25 8.04 0.05 1.55
CA LEU A 25 6.76 0.23 0.87
C LEU A 25 6.56 1.72 0.57
N THR A 26 6.38 2.05 -0.71
CA THR A 26 6.02 3.41 -1.14
C THR A 26 4.55 3.47 -1.50
N TRP A 27 4.01 4.68 -1.55
CA TRP A 27 2.63 4.89 -1.98
C TRP A 27 2.43 6.26 -2.65
N GLN A 28 1.49 6.29 -3.57
CA GLN A 28 0.93 7.48 -4.19
C GLN A 28 -0.57 7.25 -4.46
N GLY A 29 -1.35 8.31 -4.31
CA GLY A 29 -2.77 8.33 -4.69
C GLY A 29 -2.98 9.20 -5.91
N SER A 30 -3.87 8.76 -6.79
CA SER A 30 -4.38 9.56 -7.90
C SER A 30 -5.89 9.40 -8.00
N GLU A 31 -6.58 10.50 -8.28
CA GLU A 31 -8.02 10.55 -8.45
C GLU A 31 -8.35 11.09 -9.83
N ASN A 32 -9.11 10.32 -10.61
CA ASN A 32 -9.84 10.84 -11.75
C ASN A 32 -11.33 10.88 -11.37
N ARG A 33 -11.79 12.08 -11.00
CA ARG A 33 -13.17 12.32 -10.55
C ARG A 33 -14.18 12.29 -11.69
N GLU A 34 -13.78 12.61 -12.91
CA GLU A 34 -14.65 12.54 -14.09
C GLU A 34 -15.04 11.08 -14.40
N GLU A 35 -14.11 10.15 -14.20
CA GLU A 35 -14.32 8.74 -14.48
C GLU A 35 -14.68 7.90 -13.25
N ASN A 36 -14.80 8.51 -12.06
CA ASN A 36 -14.94 7.81 -10.77
C ASN A 36 -13.88 6.72 -10.58
N LYS A 37 -12.62 7.04 -10.91
CA LYS A 37 -11.49 6.12 -10.75
C LYS A 37 -10.54 6.66 -9.70
N TYR A 38 -10.41 5.90 -8.62
CA TYR A 38 -9.53 6.21 -7.51
C TYR A 38 -8.50 5.11 -7.39
N ILE A 39 -7.22 5.47 -7.53
CA ILE A 39 -6.10 4.52 -7.48
C ILE A 39 -5.14 4.87 -6.34
N LEU A 40 -4.76 3.86 -5.59
CA LEU A 40 -3.55 3.86 -4.76
C LEU A 40 -2.56 2.91 -5.40
N TYR A 41 -1.30 3.30 -5.47
CA TYR A 41 -0.25 2.44 -6.01
C TYR A 41 1.10 2.79 -5.40
N GLY A 42 2.06 1.88 -5.57
CA GLY A 42 3.43 2.12 -5.15
C GLY A 42 4.33 0.94 -5.43
N VAL A 43 5.51 0.97 -4.82
CA VAL A 43 6.58 -0.02 -5.01
C VAL A 43 6.85 -0.71 -3.68
N ILE A 44 7.05 -2.02 -3.76
CA ILE A 44 7.53 -2.86 -2.67
C ILE A 44 9.01 -3.14 -2.94
N ASN A 45 9.88 -2.56 -2.11
CA ASN A 45 11.32 -2.79 -2.13
C ASN A 45 11.77 -3.76 -1.04
N ASN A 46 10.93 -4.03 -0.03
CA ASN A 46 11.22 -5.02 0.99
C ASN A 46 10.71 -6.41 0.53
N PRO A 47 11.60 -7.40 0.29
CA PRO A 47 11.21 -8.72 -0.20
C PRO A 47 10.35 -9.52 0.79
N ARG A 48 10.35 -9.14 2.08
CA ARG A 48 9.54 -9.78 3.13
C ARG A 48 8.07 -9.40 3.04
N ILE A 49 7.72 -8.24 2.49
CA ILE A 49 6.32 -7.85 2.32
C ILE A 49 5.71 -8.73 1.24
N LYS A 50 4.68 -9.51 1.54
CA LYS A 50 3.99 -10.39 0.60
C LYS A 50 2.57 -9.95 0.30
N GLN A 51 1.98 -9.13 1.17
CA GLN A 51 0.65 -8.57 0.99
C GLN A 51 0.66 -7.08 1.26
N VAL A 52 -0.22 -6.35 0.58
CA VAL A 52 -0.51 -4.94 0.88
C VAL A 52 -2.00 -4.82 1.18
N ILE A 53 -2.33 -4.26 2.34
CA ILE A 53 -3.70 -4.09 2.80
C ILE A 53 -4.01 -2.60 2.92
N ILE A 54 -5.16 -2.20 2.42
CA ILE A 54 -5.72 -0.86 2.57
C ILE A 54 -6.83 -0.94 3.60
N LYS A 55 -6.71 -0.17 4.68
CA LYS A 55 -7.74 -0.01 5.71
C LYS A 55 -8.28 1.42 5.68
N GLY A 56 -9.51 1.53 5.19
CA GLY A 56 -10.41 2.66 5.46
C GLY A 56 -11.51 2.17 6.41
N ASP A 57 -12.76 2.20 5.95
CA ASP A 57 -13.90 1.59 6.65
C ASP A 57 -13.86 0.05 6.66
N ASN A 58 -13.23 -0.55 5.65
CA ASN A 58 -13.10 -1.99 5.48
C ASN A 58 -11.66 -2.36 5.11
N TYR A 59 -11.30 -3.62 5.36
CA TYR A 59 -10.05 -4.21 4.91
C TYR A 59 -10.15 -4.63 3.44
N LYS A 60 -9.24 -4.15 2.60
CA LYS A 60 -9.16 -4.55 1.20
C LYS A 60 -7.71 -4.85 0.82
N GLU A 61 -7.51 -5.97 0.14
CA GLU A 61 -6.19 -6.38 -0.34
C GLU A 61 -5.86 -5.67 -1.67
N ALA A 62 -4.65 -5.15 -1.78
CA ALA A 62 -4.11 -4.61 -3.01
C ALA A 62 -3.65 -5.74 -3.93
N ARG A 63 -3.62 -5.46 -5.23
CA ARG A 63 -2.97 -6.35 -6.20
C ARG A 63 -1.49 -6.08 -6.23
N ILE A 64 -0.68 -7.13 -6.35
CA ILE A 64 0.78 -7.06 -6.50
C ILE A 64 1.16 -7.62 -7.87
N ILE A 65 2.07 -6.93 -8.55
CA ILE A 65 2.66 -7.31 -9.83
C ILE A 65 4.16 -7.46 -9.62
N ASP A 66 4.70 -8.62 -9.98
CA ASP A 66 6.14 -8.84 -10.03
C ASP A 66 6.74 -8.13 -11.26
N THR A 67 7.88 -7.48 -11.07
CA THR A 67 8.60 -6.80 -12.15
C THR A 67 9.92 -7.51 -12.44
N GLU A 68 10.58 -7.17 -13.55
CA GLU A 68 11.93 -7.66 -13.80
C GLU A 68 12.90 -7.10 -12.73
N GLY A 69 13.46 -8.00 -11.91
CA GLY A 69 14.35 -7.67 -10.79
C GLY A 69 13.68 -7.82 -9.41
N ASP A 70 14.29 -7.23 -8.38
CA ASP A 70 13.88 -7.44 -6.97
C ASP A 70 12.73 -6.52 -6.51
N LYS A 71 12.17 -5.71 -7.42
CA LYS A 71 11.09 -4.76 -7.12
C LYS A 71 9.75 -5.36 -7.51
N ARG A 72 8.71 -4.99 -6.75
CA ARG A 72 7.32 -5.34 -7.07
C ARG A 72 6.47 -4.09 -7.02
N ILE A 73 5.44 -4.04 -7.85
CA ILE A 73 4.48 -2.93 -7.88
C ILE A 73 3.22 -3.40 -7.18
N TRP A 74 2.59 -2.53 -6.40
CA TRP A 74 1.26 -2.79 -5.87
C TRP A 74 0.28 -1.71 -6.32
N TYR A 75 -0.99 -2.07 -6.47
CA TYR A 75 -2.05 -1.13 -6.78
C TYR A 75 -3.40 -1.57 -6.21
N PHE A 76 -4.24 -0.59 -5.93
CA PHE A 76 -5.61 -0.77 -5.47
C PHE A 76 -6.51 0.23 -6.19
N LEU A 77 -7.56 -0.29 -6.84
CA LEU A 77 -8.54 0.47 -7.61
C LEU A 77 -9.89 0.38 -6.92
N GLN A 78 -10.58 1.50 -6.79
CA GLN A 78 -11.98 1.53 -6.39
C GLN A 78 -12.79 2.61 -7.13
N LYS A 79 -14.11 2.42 -7.13
CA LYS A 79 -15.07 3.30 -7.82
C LYS A 79 -15.41 4.54 -7.00
N ASP A 80 -15.36 4.44 -5.67
CA ASP A 80 -15.70 5.54 -4.77
C ASP A 80 -14.46 6.27 -4.30
N SER A 81 -14.63 7.52 -3.88
CA SER A 81 -13.55 8.28 -3.26
C SER A 81 -13.01 7.58 -2.01
N PHE A 82 -11.72 7.78 -1.79
CA PHE A 82 -11.04 7.29 -0.60
C PHE A 82 -11.50 8.05 0.64
N LYS A 83 -12.18 7.36 1.57
CA LYS A 83 -12.49 7.94 2.89
C LYS A 83 -11.22 8.07 3.71
N GLN A 84 -10.89 9.28 4.13
CA GLN A 84 -9.66 9.59 4.83
C GLN A 84 -9.86 9.64 6.36
N PRO A 85 -8.80 9.36 7.14
CA PRO A 85 -7.46 8.94 6.71
C PRO A 85 -7.44 7.47 6.25
N ILE A 86 -6.54 7.15 5.32
CA ILE A 86 -6.33 5.77 4.88
C ILE A 86 -5.04 5.24 5.49
N ARG A 87 -5.08 3.99 5.95
CA ARG A 87 -3.89 3.27 6.41
C ARG A 87 -3.54 2.19 5.41
N ILE A 88 -2.27 2.14 5.03
CA ILE A 88 -1.73 1.15 4.10
C ILE A 88 -0.76 0.29 4.91
N TYR A 89 -0.91 -1.02 4.80
CA TYR A 89 -0.13 -1.99 5.54
C TYR A 89 0.64 -2.87 4.58
N GLY A 90 1.93 -3.07 4.83
CA GLY A 90 2.73 -4.12 4.20
C GLY A 90 2.90 -5.27 5.19
N LEU A 91 2.45 -6.48 4.83
CA LEU A 91 2.52 -7.66 5.70
C LEU A 91 3.47 -8.71 5.13
N SER A 92 4.28 -9.33 6.00
CA SER A 92 5.02 -10.55 5.67
C SER A 92 4.18 -11.81 5.86
N ILE A 93 4.40 -12.84 5.02
CA ILE A 93 3.77 -14.17 5.19
C ILE A 93 4.29 -14.90 6.44
N ASP A 94 5.36 -14.43 7.07
CA ASP A 94 5.85 -14.94 8.37
C ASP A 94 4.97 -14.46 9.54
N GLY A 95 3.65 -14.54 9.36
CA GLY A 95 2.65 -14.33 10.39
C GLY A 95 2.52 -15.56 11.28
N GLU A 96 3.46 -15.69 12.23
CA GLU A 96 3.22 -16.21 13.58
C GLU A 96 3.77 -15.24 14.63
#